data_AF-A0A9D2JJW2-F1
#
_entry.id   AF-A0A9D2JJW2-F1
#
_cell.length_a   1.000
_cell.length_b   1.000
_cell.length_c   1.000
_cell.angle_alpha   90.00
_cell.angle_beta   90.00
_cell.angle_gamma   90.00
#
_symmetry.space_group_name_H-M   'P 1'
#
loop_
_entity.id
_entity.type
_entity.pdbx_description
1 polymer ?
#
loop_
_entity_poly.entity_id
_entity_poly.type
_entity_poly.pdbx_seq_one_letter_code
_entity_poly.pdbx_strand_id
1 'polypeptide(L)' 'MKEVEVIKAKNTLSSRSFRQTLERLRVAAYCRVSTDSEDQKNSYNSQMQHYTEYINSKAEWTLAGIYADEA' A
#
# COMPACT_ATOMS: atom_id res chain seq x y z
N MET A 1 50.33 -19.19 -20.01
CA MET A 1 48.94 -19.56 -19.68
C MET A 1 48.41 -18.53 -18.71
N LYS A 2 47.24 -17.93 -18.96
CA LYS A 2 46.61 -17.00 -18.01
C LYS A 2 45.69 -17.79 -17.09
N GLU A 3 45.83 -17.60 -15.78
CA GLU A 3 44.91 -18.13 -14.79
C GLU A 3 43.52 -17.56 -15.00
N VAL A 4 42.52 -18.44 -15.03
CA VAL A 4 41.11 -18.10 -15.15
C VAL A 4 40.52 -18.16 -13.75
N GLU A 5 40.27 -17.00 -13.14
CA GLU A 5 39.48 -16.93 -11.93
C GLU A 5 37.99 -16.92 -12.27
N VAL A 6 37.29 -17.97 -11.84
CA VAL A 6 35.84 -18.11 -12.04
C VAL A 6 35.12 -17.52 -10.82
N ILE A 7 34.50 -16.36 -11.01
CA ILE A 7 33.67 -15.72 -9.99
C ILE A 7 32.33 -16.46 -9.92
N LYS A 8 32.12 -17.25 -8.86
CA LYS A 8 30.86 -17.95 -8.61
C LYS A 8 29.74 -16.97 -8.28
N ALA A 9 28.54 -17.23 -8.80
CA ALA A 9 27.35 -16.43 -8.50
C ALA A 9 27.09 -16.44 -6.99
N LYS A 10 27.11 -15.26 -6.36
CA LYS A 10 26.67 -15.11 -4.97
C LYS A 10 25.14 -15.12 -4.97
N ASN A 11 24.54 -16.19 -4.47
CA ASN A 11 23.10 -16.27 -4.27
C ASN A 11 22.71 -15.39 -3.07
N THR A 12 22.73 -14.07 -3.25
CA THR A 12 22.32 -13.06 -2.25
C THR A 12 20.80 -13.01 -2.06
N LEU A 13 20.05 -13.95 -2.63
CA LEU A 13 18.62 -14.12 -2.39
C LEU A 13 18.31 -14.68 -0.99
N SER A 14 19.32 -14.90 -0.14
CA SER A 14 19.13 -15.25 1.28
C SER A 14 18.49 -14.13 2.11
N SER A 15 18.34 -12.92 1.57
CA SER A 15 17.50 -11.87 2.20
C SER A 15 16.00 -12.03 1.91
N ARG A 16 15.55 -13.13 1.28
CA ARG A 16 14.12 -13.48 1.24
C ARG A 16 13.50 -13.61 2.64
N SER A 17 14.31 -13.76 3.69
CA SER A 17 13.86 -13.78 5.09
C SER A 17 13.22 -12.47 5.57
N PHE A 18 13.33 -11.35 4.84
CA PHE A 18 12.55 -10.14 5.15
C PHE A 18 11.10 -10.19 4.63
N ARG A 19 10.78 -11.09 3.69
CA ARG A 19 9.41 -11.24 3.14
C ARG A 19 8.47 -12.04 4.05
N GLN A 20 8.89 -12.38 5.26
CA GLN A 20 8.01 -12.96 6.28
C GLN A 20 7.45 -11.91 7.25
N THR A 21 7.69 -10.61 7.02
CA THR A 21 6.99 -9.55 7.76
C THR A 21 5.57 -9.41 7.23
N LEU A 22 4.74 -10.39 7.61
CA LEU A 22 3.28 -10.39 7.58
C LEU A 22 2.70 -10.17 6.17
N GLU A 23 2.07 -11.21 5.62
CA GLU A 23 1.25 -11.16 4.39
C GLU A 23 -0.02 -10.30 4.59
N ARG A 24 0.14 -9.08 5.10
CA ARG A 24 -0.96 -8.14 5.21
C ARG A 24 -1.29 -7.65 3.82
N LEU A 25 -2.55 -7.82 3.42
CA LEU A 25 -3.06 -7.34 2.15
C LEU A 25 -2.92 -5.81 2.14
N ARG A 26 -2.12 -5.28 1.20
CA ARG A 26 -1.99 -3.83 1.03
C ARG A 26 -3.22 -3.32 0.30
N VAL A 27 -4.01 -2.48 0.97
CA VAL A 27 -5.28 -1.95 0.45
C VAL A 27 -5.18 -0.44 0.32
N ALA A 28 -5.73 0.12 -0.75
CA ALA A 28 -5.92 1.55 -0.94
C ALA A 28 -7.40 1.85 -1.16
N ALA A 29 -7.86 3.01 -0.72
CA ALA A 29 -9.22 3.50 -0.99
C ALA A 29 -9.18 4.61 -2.04
N TYR A 30 -10.19 4.65 -2.91
CA TYR A 30 -10.41 5.73 -3.86
C TYR A 30 -11.74 6.42 -3.57
N CYS A 31 -11.72 7.72 -3.36
CA CYS A 31 -12.89 8.54 -3.04
C CYS A 31 -13.11 9.56 -4.17
N ARG A 32 -14.35 9.67 -4.67
CA ARG A 32 -14.73 10.67 -5.67
C ARG A 32 -16.00 11.39 -5.24
N VAL A 33 -15.96 12.72 -5.23
CA VAL A 33 -17.14 13.56 -5.02
C VAL A 33 -17.70 13.98 -6.38
N SER A 34 -19.03 13.94 -6.52
CA SER A 34 -19.69 14.08 -7.84
C SER A 34 -20.19 15.50 -8.10
N THR A 35 -19.99 16.45 -7.18
CA THR A 35 -20.50 17.83 -7.28
C THR A 35 -19.80 18.75 -6.27
N ASP A 36 -19.65 20.01 -6.65
CA ASP A 36 -18.78 21.03 -6.01
C ASP A 36 -19.48 21.83 -4.88
N SER A 37 -20.24 21.14 -4.01
CA SER A 37 -21.03 21.77 -2.93
C SER A 37 -20.41 21.57 -1.55
N GLU A 38 -20.59 22.52 -0.62
CA GLU A 38 -20.01 22.44 0.75
C GLU A 38 -20.47 21.21 1.56
N ASP A 39 -21.69 20.72 1.37
CA ASP A 39 -22.16 19.46 1.98
C ASP A 39 -21.36 18.22 1.52
N GLN A 40 -20.67 18.31 0.37
CA GLN A 40 -19.77 17.27 -0.11
C GLN A 40 -18.42 17.27 0.63
N LYS A 41 -17.96 18.39 1.19
CA LYS A 41 -16.72 18.41 2.01
C LYS A 41 -16.91 17.58 3.28
N ASN A 42 -18.08 17.67 3.91
CA ASN A 42 -18.44 16.80 5.03
C ASN A 42 -18.56 15.35 4.58
N SER A 43 -19.23 15.09 3.45
CA SER A 43 -19.34 13.74 2.86
C SER A 43 -17.99 13.13 2.50
N TYR A 44 -17.02 13.94 2.06
CA TYR A 44 -15.67 13.52 1.71
C TYR A 44 -14.87 13.11 2.95
N ASN A 45 -14.86 13.98 3.97
CA ASN A 45 -14.21 13.66 5.25
C ASN A 45 -14.82 12.42 5.90
N SER A 46 -16.15 12.27 5.86
CA SER A 46 -16.83 11.06 6.36
C SER A 46 -16.45 9.81 5.56
N GLN A 47 -16.34 9.88 4.23
CA GLN A 47 -15.90 8.74 3.40
C GLN A 47 -14.45 8.35 3.70
N MET A 48 -13.55 9.33 3.78
CA MET A 48 -12.15 9.09 4.11
C MET A 48 -12.00 8.43 5.47
N GLN A 49 -12.69 8.96 6.48
CA GLN A 49 -12.67 8.41 7.83
C GLN A 49 -13.23 6.99 7.87
N HIS A 50 -14.41 6.77 7.25
CA HIS A 50 -15.04 5.46 7.20
C HIS A 50 -14.15 4.38 6.61
N TYR A 51 -13.54 4.64 5.44
CA TYR A 51 -12.67 3.66 4.80
C TYR A 51 -11.34 3.49 5.52
N THR A 52 -10.81 4.55 6.14
CA THR A 52 -9.63 4.46 7.01
C THR A 52 -9.88 3.51 8.18
N GLU A 53 -10.99 3.72 8.90
CA GLU A 53 -11.37 2.90 10.04
C GLU A 53 -11.68 1.45 9.61
N TYR A 54 -12.39 1.28 8.49
CA TYR A 54 -12.71 -0.04 7.95
C TYR A 54 -11.44 -0.84 7.60
N ILE A 55 -10.46 -0.21 6.95
CA ILE A 55 -9.18 -0.85 6.61
C ILE A 55 -8.35 -1.13 7.86
N ASN A 56 -8.31 -0.20 8.81
CA ASN A 56 -7.57 -0.38 10.08
C ASN A 56 -8.22 -1.42 11.00
N SER A 57 -9.53 -1.65 10.91
CA SER A 57 -10.23 -2.70 11.66
C SER A 57 -9.79 -4.11 11.27
N LYS A 58 -9.23 -4.28 10.06
CA LYS A 58 -8.75 -5.54 9.54
C LYS A 58 -7.27 -5.68 9.83
N ALA A 59 -6.92 -6.45 10.87
CA ALA A 59 -5.54 -6.73 11.24
C ALA A 59 -4.74 -7.45 10.15
N GLU A 60 -5.41 -8.01 9.14
CA GLU A 60 -4.83 -8.63 7.95
C GLU A 60 -4.54 -7.62 6.84
N TRP A 61 -4.98 -6.36 6.97
CA TRP A 61 -4.81 -5.35 5.94
C TRP A 61 -3.78 -4.29 6.37
N THR A 62 -3.22 -3.61 5.40
CA THR A 62 -2.34 -2.46 5.61
C THR A 62 -2.75 -1.35 4.67
N LEU A 63 -3.12 -0.20 5.23
CA LEU A 63 -3.49 0.97 4.45
C LEU A 63 -2.26 1.48 3.67
N ALA A 64 -2.34 1.40 2.35
CA ALA A 64 -1.31 1.90 1.45
C ALA A 64 -1.50 3.40 1.12
N GLY A 65 -2.74 3.89 1.21
CA GLY A 65 -3.09 5.29 0.95
C GLY A 65 -4.57 5.45 0.62
N ILE A 66 -5.04 6.70 0.69
CA ILE A 66 -6.37 7.09 0.22
C ILE A 66 -6.16 8.12 -0.87
N TYR A 67 -6.75 7.86 -2.03
CA TYR A 67 -6.65 8.70 -3.22
C TYR A 67 -8.00 9.33 -3.48
N ALA A 68 -8.00 10.58 -3.88
CA ALA A 68 -9.22 11.26 -4.26
C ALA A 68 -8.98 12.18 -5.45
N ASP A 69 -9.99 12.27 -6.31
CA ASP A 69 -10.06 13.29 -7.33
C ASP A 69 -10.97 14.42 -6.82
N GLU A 70 -10.44 15.64 -6.81
CA GLU A 70 -11.22 16.87 -6.68
C GLU A 70 -11.91 17.11 -8.03
N ALA A 71 -13.25 17.14 -8.03
CA ALA A 71 -14.05 17.54 -9.18
C ALA A 71 -14.15 19.08 -9.24
#